data_AF-A0A8B7SLY6-F1
#
_entry.id   AF-A0A8B7SLY6-F1
#
_cell.length_a   1.000
_cell.length_b   1.000
_cell.length_c   1.000
_cell.angle_alpha   90.00
_cell.angle_beta   90.00
_cell.angle_gamma   90.00
#
_symmetry.space_group_name_H-M   'P 1'
#
loop_
_entity.id
_entity.type
_entity.pdbx_description
1 polymer ?
#
loop_
_entity_poly.entity_id
_entity_poly.type
_entity_poly.pdbx_seq_one_letter_code
_entity_poly.pdbx_strand_id
1 'polypeptide(L)'
;MSNGPTTCYKCNKYYLGSCTDVMSSCNVESEQSCATENIYILTKTGRSMYFYSKLSCMTHCEDFNILGSEKRTELICCKQSNYCNLPEGV
;
A
#
# COMPACT_ATOMS: atom_id res chain seq x y z
N MET A 1 15.88 14.18 -15.54
CA MET A 1 15.05 14.52 -14.36
C MET A 1 13.87 13.56 -14.39
N SER A 2 13.89 12.52 -13.56
CA SER A 2 12.75 11.60 -13.44
C SER A 2 11.63 12.35 -12.72
N ASN A 3 10.61 12.77 -13.46
CA ASN A 3 9.36 13.24 -12.85
C ASN A 3 8.83 12.11 -11.95
N GLY A 4 8.51 12.41 -10.70
CA GLY A 4 7.92 11.45 -9.75
C GLY A 4 6.56 10.90 -10.23
N PRO A 5 5.84 10.11 -9.43
CA PRO A 5 4.55 9.57 -9.85
C PRO A 5 3.58 10.72 -10.01
N THR A 6 2.93 10.78 -11.16
CA THR A 6 1.72 11.59 -11.36
C THR A 6 0.48 10.80 -10.98
N THR A 7 0.55 9.47 -10.96
CA THR A 7 -0.61 8.59 -10.77
C THR A 7 -0.26 7.35 -9.95
N CYS A 8 -1.17 6.91 -9.08
CA CYS A 8 -1.08 5.72 -8.24
C CYS A 8 -2.30 4.81 -8.45
N TYR A 9 -2.18 3.53 -8.09
CA TYR A 9 -3.36 2.67 -7.99
C TYR A 9 -4.13 2.96 -6.71
N LYS A 10 -5.45 2.78 -6.80
CA LYS A 10 -6.38 2.86 -5.68
C LYS A 10 -7.23 1.60 -5.62
N CYS A 11 -7.14 0.90 -4.49
CA CYS A 11 -7.88 -0.32 -4.20
C CYS A 11 -8.02 -0.50 -2.69
N ASN A 12 -9.24 -0.78 -2.20
CA ASN A 12 -9.48 -1.00 -0.77
C ASN A 12 -9.09 -2.41 -0.31
N LYS A 13 -9.07 -3.38 -1.24
CA LYS A 13 -8.71 -4.77 -0.94
C LYS A 13 -7.99 -5.41 -2.13
N TYR A 14 -6.69 -5.20 -2.18
CA TYR A 14 -5.80 -5.82 -3.14
C TYR A 14 -5.24 -7.12 -2.55
N TYR A 15 -5.37 -8.22 -3.27
CA TYR A 15 -4.93 -9.54 -2.84
C TYR A 15 -4.43 -10.34 -4.04
N LEU A 16 -3.18 -10.84 -3.95
CA LEU A 16 -2.56 -11.73 -4.96
C LEU A 16 -2.74 -11.25 -6.41
N GLY A 17 -2.41 -9.98 -6.69
CA GLY A 17 -2.50 -9.44 -8.05
C GLY A 17 -3.85 -8.86 -8.45
N SER A 18 -4.89 -8.99 -7.61
CA SER A 18 -6.25 -8.59 -7.95
C SER A 18 -6.85 -7.62 -6.93
N CYS A 19 -7.55 -6.59 -7.40
CA CYS A 19 -8.45 -5.82 -6.55
C CYS A 19 -9.78 -6.57 -6.41
N THR A 20 -10.24 -6.82 -5.18
CA THR A 20 -11.54 -7.48 -4.94
C THR A 20 -12.70 -6.55 -5.31
N ASP A 21 -12.51 -5.25 -5.15
CA ASP A 21 -13.39 -4.21 -5.65
C ASP A 21 -12.96 -3.79 -7.08
N VAL A 22 -13.38 -2.61 -7.53
CA VAL A 22 -12.90 -2.01 -8.78
C VAL A 22 -11.52 -1.38 -8.56
N MET A 23 -10.52 -1.84 -9.32
CA MET A 23 -9.23 -1.15 -9.39
C MET A 23 -9.44 0.22 -10.05
N SER A 24 -8.95 1.27 -9.39
CA SER A 24 -9.01 2.64 -9.90
C SER A 24 -7.65 3.33 -9.77
N SER A 25 -7.57 4.60 -10.14
CA SER A 25 -6.37 5.41 -10.01
C SER A 25 -6.64 6.73 -9.33
N CYS A 26 -5.63 7.29 -8.68
CA CYS A 26 -5.64 8.67 -8.18
C CYS A 26 -4.41 9.41 -8.70
N ASN A 27 -4.52 10.72 -8.87
CA ASN A 27 -3.40 11.57 -9.22
C ASN A 27 -2.74 12.10 -7.95
N VAL A 28 -1.42 12.17 -7.94
CA VAL A 28 -0.64 12.67 -6.81
C VAL A 28 -0.73 14.19 -6.77
N GLU A 29 -1.32 14.73 -5.71
CA GLU A 29 -1.35 16.17 -5.45
C GLU A 29 -0.11 16.63 -4.66
N SER A 30 -0.02 17.94 -4.37
CA SER A 30 1.03 18.47 -3.50
C SER A 30 1.05 17.73 -2.16
N GLU A 31 2.25 17.38 -1.69
CA GLU A 31 2.49 16.64 -0.44
C GLU A 31 1.95 15.20 -0.39
N GLN A 32 1.36 14.69 -1.48
CA GLN A 32 0.95 13.31 -1.60
C GLN A 32 2.06 12.40 -2.15
N SER A 33 1.89 11.10 -1.95
CA SER A 33 2.66 10.02 -2.57
C SER A 33 1.76 8.82 -2.82
N CYS A 34 2.23 7.88 -3.64
CA CYS A 34 1.60 6.58 -3.68
C CYS A 34 1.89 5.81 -2.40
N ALA A 35 0.90 5.07 -1.91
CA ALA A 35 0.94 4.34 -0.66
C ALA A 35 0.43 2.91 -0.84
N THR A 36 1.07 1.99 -0.12
CA THR A 36 0.68 0.60 0.05
C THR A 36 0.56 0.30 1.54
N GLU A 37 -0.65 0.03 2.01
CA GLU A 37 -0.92 -0.39 3.39
C GLU A 37 -1.08 -1.92 3.42
N ASN A 38 0.00 -2.64 3.73
CA ASN A 38 -0.01 -4.10 3.87
C ASN A 38 -0.57 -4.51 5.23
N ILE A 39 -1.58 -5.36 5.22
CA ILE A 39 -2.29 -5.81 6.42
C ILE A 39 -2.00 -7.30 6.61
N TYR A 40 -1.49 -7.63 7.79
CA TYR A 40 -1.15 -8.98 8.20
C TYR A 40 -1.98 -9.38 9.41
N ILE A 41 -2.45 -10.62 9.43
CA ILE A 41 -3.04 -11.25 10.61
C ILE A 41 -1.92 -11.92 11.41
N LEU A 42 -1.90 -11.69 12.72
CA LEU A 42 -0.97 -12.34 13.61
C LEU A 42 -1.55 -13.70 14.05
N THR A 43 -0.80 -14.76 13.84
CA THR A 43 -1.15 -16.08 14.37
C THR A 43 -0.88 -16.11 15.88
N LYS A 44 -1.50 -17.08 16.57
CA LYS A 44 -1.18 -17.38 18.00
C LYS A 44 0.29 -17.72 18.23
N THR A 45 1.02 -18.11 17.18
CA THR A 45 2.45 -18.41 17.21
C THR A 45 3.33 -17.19 16.88
N GLY A 46 2.75 -16.00 16.74
CA GLY A 46 3.46 -14.75 16.45
C GLY A 46 3.87 -14.56 14.99
N ARG A 47 3.41 -15.43 14.07
CA ARG A 47 3.71 -15.28 12.63
C ARG A 47 2.79 -14.22 12.03
N SER A 48 3.35 -13.35 11.20
CA SER A 48 2.57 -12.42 10.37
C SER A 48 2.18 -13.10 9.07
N MET A 49 0.89 -13.36 8.89
CA MET A 49 0.34 -13.87 7.62
C MET A 49 -0.25 -12.72 6.83
N TYR A 50 0.20 -12.53 5.59
CA TYR A 50 -0.37 -11.52 4.70
C TYR A 50 -1.87 -11.77 4.52
N PHE A 51 -2.67 -10.70 4.62
CA PHE A 51 -4.11 -10.77 4.47
C PHE A 51 -4.60 -10.02 3.24
N TYR A 52 -4.27 -8.74 3.10
CA TYR A 52 -4.50 -7.94 1.89
C TYR A 52 -3.71 -6.62 1.98
N SER A 53 -3.64 -5.89 0.88
CA SER A 53 -3.09 -4.53 0.84
C SER A 53 -4.18 -3.51 0.49
N LYS A 54 -4.03 -2.28 0.97
CA LYS A 54 -4.74 -1.12 0.43
C LYS A 54 -3.79 -0.27 -0.39
N LEU A 55 -4.26 0.18 -1.54
CA LEU A 55 -3.51 1.05 -2.43
C LEU A 55 -4.18 2.43 -2.46
N SER A 56 -3.41 3.50 -2.32
CA SER A 56 -3.95 4.86 -2.32
C SER A 56 -2.92 5.93 -2.69
N CYS A 57 -3.41 7.17 -2.87
CA CYS A 57 -2.62 8.38 -2.73
C CYS A 57 -2.77 8.86 -1.28
N MET A 58 -1.67 9.19 -0.61
CA MET A 58 -1.66 9.58 0.80
C MET A 58 -0.84 10.84 1.02
N THR A 59 -1.42 11.82 1.70
CA THR A 59 -0.76 13.04 2.15
C THR A 59 0.20 12.73 3.30
N HIS A 60 1.40 13.33 3.29
CA HIS A 60 2.43 13.10 4.31
C HIS A 60 2.75 11.61 4.53
N CYS A 61 2.82 10.85 3.44
CA CYS A 61 3.13 9.42 3.50
C CYS A 61 4.59 9.23 3.93
N GLU A 62 4.79 8.53 5.04
CA GLU A 62 6.09 8.06 5.54
C GLU A 62 5.98 6.57 5.88
N ASP A 63 7.05 5.81 5.59
CA ASP A 63 7.09 4.38 5.87
C ASP A 63 6.94 4.13 7.37
N PHE A 64 6.04 3.22 7.75
CA PHE A 64 5.92 2.80 9.16
C PHE A 64 5.48 1.35 9.30
N ASN A 65 5.71 0.81 10.50
CA ASN A 65 5.23 -0.53 10.87
C ASN A 65 4.56 -0.48 12.25
N ILE A 66 3.28 -0.88 12.31
CA ILE A 66 2.51 -0.96 13.55
C ILE A 66 2.24 -2.44 13.85
N LEU A 67 2.71 -2.89 15.01
CA LEU A 67 2.40 -4.21 15.56
C LEU A 67 1.33 -4.08 16.65
N GLY A 68 0.13 -4.58 16.38
CA GLY A 68 -0.96 -4.73 17.35
C GLY A 68 -1.01 -6.13 17.96
N SER A 69 -2.07 -6.42 18.73
CA SER A 69 -2.29 -7.73 19.35
C SER A 69 -2.69 -8.83 18.35
N GLU A 70 -3.47 -8.48 17.34
CA GLU A 70 -4.04 -9.43 16.37
C GLU A 70 -3.64 -9.14 14.92
N LYS A 71 -3.08 -7.95 14.68
CA LYS A 71 -2.74 -7.46 13.34
C LYS A 71 -1.40 -6.74 13.34
N ARG A 72 -0.67 -6.88 12.23
CA ARG A 72 0.45 -6.01 11.88
C ARG A 72 0.06 -5.22 10.64
N THR A 73 0.35 -3.93 10.64
CA THR A 73 0.13 -3.05 9.50
C THR A 73 1.47 -2.43 9.10
N GLU A 74 1.79 -2.49 7.82
CA GLU A 74 2.99 -1.88 7.25
C GLU A 74 2.55 -0.89 6.18
N LEU A 75 2.93 0.36 6.33
CA LEU A 75 2.75 1.39 5.31
C LEU A 75 4.07 1.56 4.56
N ILE A 76 4.01 1.46 3.24
CA ILE A 76 5.12 1.72 2.33
C ILE A 76 4.72 2.85 1.38
N CYS A 77 5.57 3.85 1.25
CA CYS A 77 5.37 5.04 0.45
C CYS A 77 6.37 5.06 -0.72
N CYS A 78 5.91 5.45 -1.91
CA CYS A 78 6.78 5.47 -3.08
C CYS A 78 6.56 6.72 -3.95
N LYS A 79 7.66 7.19 -4.56
CA LYS A 79 7.75 8.41 -5.38
C LYS A 79 8.64 8.24 -6.64
N GLN A 80 8.98 7.01 -7.02
CA GLN A 80 9.95 6.78 -8.10
C GLN A 80 9.31 6.77 -9.49
N SER A 81 8.07 6.29 -9.62
CA SER A 81 7.40 6.08 -10.91
C SER A 81 5.89 6.01 -10.76
N ASN A 82 5.16 6.22 -11.87
CA ASN A 82 3.72 5.96 -11.91
C ASN A 82 3.39 4.54 -11.48
N TYR A 83 2.33 4.40 -10.69
CA TYR A 83 1.84 3.11 -10.21
C TYR A 83 2.86 2.31 -9.37
N CYS A 84 3.84 2.97 -8.75
CA CYS A 84 4.85 2.32 -7.93
C CYS A 84 4.29 1.59 -6.70
N ASN A 85 3.02 1.81 -6.34
CA ASN A 85 2.37 1.16 -5.19
C ASN A 85 1.75 -0.20 -5.51
N LEU A 86 2.20 -0.88 -6.56
CA LEU A 86 1.97 -2.32 -6.68
C LEU A 86 2.96 -3.08 -5.78
N PRO A 87 2.49 -3.94 -4.87
CA PRO A 87 3.37 -4.82 -4.12
C PRO A 87 4.04 -5.81 -5.09
N GLU A 88 5.37 -5.78 -5.19
CA GLU A 88 6.12 -6.80 -5.93
C GLU A 88 6.23 -8.09 -5.08
N GLY A 89 5.89 -9.24 -5.66
CA GLY A 89 6.27 -10.55 -5.13
C GLY A 89 5.47 -11.10 -3.93
N VAL A 90 4.14 -10.89 -3.91
CA VAL A 90 3.25 -11.70 -3.05
C VAL A 90 2.85 -12.99 -3.76
#